data_AF-A0A6N9H8V7-F1
#
_entry.id   AF-A0A6N9H8V7-F1
#
_cell.length_a   1.000
_cell.length_b   1.000
_cell.length_c   1.000
_cell.angle_alpha   90.00
_cell.angle_beta   90.00
_cell.angle_gamma   90.00
#
_symmetry.space_group_name_H-M   'P 1'
#
loop_
_entity.id
_entity.type
_entity.pdbx_description
1 polymer ?
#
loop_
_entity_poly.entity_id
_entity_poly.type
_entity_poly.pdbx_seq_one_letter_code
_entity_poly.pdbx_strand_id
1 'polypeptide(L)' 'MTEQPTTQTRPAVSTEEAMAFADGALGAAGHQVTDPYINQLRRQRLEGEISMDEYQCLAVAHIDAK' A
#
# COMPACT_ATOMS: atom_id res chain seq x y z
N MET A 1 19.92 28.60 -18.39
CA MET A 1 19.31 28.32 -17.08
C MET A 1 18.97 26.84 -17.08
N THR A 2 19.71 26.02 -16.33
CA THR A 2 19.47 24.58 -16.20
C THR A 2 18.55 24.38 -15.00
N GLU A 3 17.28 24.10 -15.25
CA GLU A 3 16.33 23.70 -14.21
C GLU A 3 16.67 22.28 -13.79
N GLN A 4 17.39 22.15 -12.66
CA GLN A 4 17.62 20.85 -12.04
C GLN A 4 16.27 20.32 -11.53
N PRO A 5 15.91 19.06 -11.82
CA PRO A 5 14.74 18.46 -11.21
C PRO A 5 14.99 18.41 -9.70
N THR A 6 14.28 19.24 -8.94
CA THR A 6 14.22 19.13 -7.49
C THR A 6 13.59 17.77 -7.18
N THR A 7 14.43 16.78 -6.89
CA THR A 7 14.03 15.55 -6.25
C THR A 7 13.41 15.95 -4.92
N GLN A 8 12.09 16.06 -4.91
CA GLN A 8 11.33 16.36 -3.71
C GLN A 8 11.44 15.10 -2.83
N THR A 9 12.40 15.09 -1.91
CA THR A 9 12.52 14.05 -0.90
C THR A 9 11.27 14.15 -0.01
N ARG A 10 10.22 13.43 -0.39
CA ARG A 10 9.04 13.25 0.45
C ARG A 10 9.56 12.66 1.78
N PRO A 11 9.17 13.22 2.93
CA PRO A 11 9.55 12.63 4.21
C PRO A 11 9.13 11.16 4.22
N ALA A 12 9.96 10.29 4.82
CA ALA A 12 9.67 8.88 4.95
C ALA A 12 8.35 8.73 5.72
N VAL A 13 7.27 8.45 4.99
CA VAL A 13 5.97 8.16 5.59
C VAL A 13 6.12 6.79 6.25
N SER A 14 5.78 6.70 7.52
CA SER A 14 5.81 5.41 8.22
C SER A 14 4.81 4.44 7.58
N THR A 15 5.08 3.14 7.70
CA THR A 15 4.15 2.10 7.25
C THR A 15 2.76 2.31 7.86
N GLU A 16 2.68 2.74 9.12
CA GLU A 16 1.42 3.00 9.82
C GLU A 16 0.65 4.19 9.24
N GLU A 17 1.32 5.30 8.97
CA GLU A 17 0.68 6.46 8.33
C GLU A 17 0.20 6.15 6.91
N ALA A 18 0.98 5.38 6.15
CA ALA A 18 0.60 4.95 4.81
C ALA A 18 -0.60 4.00 4.83
N MET A 19 -0.65 3.07 5.79
CA MET A 19 -1.81 2.20 6.03
C MET A 19 -3.04 3.02 6.40
N ALA A 20 -2.92 3.93 7.38
CA ALA A 20 -4.02 4.76 7.85
C ALA A 20 -4.58 5.67 6.75
N PHE A 21 -3.71 6.24 5.90
CA PHE A 21 -4.14 7.03 4.75
C PHE A 21 -4.96 6.19 3.76
N ALA A 22 -4.48 5.00 3.41
CA ALA A 22 -5.18 4.10 2.50
C ALA A 22 -6.52 3.61 3.09
N ASP A 23 -6.56 3.30 4.39
CA ASP A 23 -7.79 2.92 5.08
C ASP A 23 -8.80 4.06 5.11
N GLY A 24 -8.34 5.29 5.38
CA GLY A 24 -9.17 6.49 5.34
C GLY A 24 -9.74 6.76 3.94
N ALA A 25 -8.94 6.56 2.89
CA ALA A 25 -9.39 6.71 1.51
C ALA A 25 -10.45 5.66 1.13
N LEU A 26 -10.27 4.39 1.52
CA LEU A 26 -11.30 3.36 1.34
C LEU A 26 -12.55 3.67 2.16
N GLY A 27 -12.40 4.08 3.42
CA GLY A 27 -13.51 4.44 4.30
C GLY A 27 -14.35 5.60 3.77
N ALA A 28 -13.71 6.62 3.18
CA ALA A 28 -14.40 7.72 2.49
C ALA A 28 -15.23 7.24 1.28
N ALA A 29 -14.83 6.14 0.65
CA ALA A 29 -15.60 5.46 -0.41
C ALA A 29 -16.63 4.45 0.14
N GLY A 30 -16.77 4.30 1.46
CA GLY A 30 -17.68 3.34 2.09
C GLY A 30 -17.16 1.91 2.12
N HIS A 31 -15.85 1.71 1.92
CA HIS A 31 -15.21 0.40 1.93
C HIS A 31 -14.28 0.23 3.14
N GLN A 32 -14.08 -1.01 3.57
CA GLN A 32 -13.15 -1.36 4.65
C GLN A 32 -12.43 -2.66 4.30
N VAL A 33 -11.11 -2.70 4.52
CA VAL A 33 -10.33 -3.94 4.40
C VAL A 33 -10.39 -4.71 5.71
N THR A 34 -11.16 -5.79 5.74
CA THR A 34 -11.31 -6.65 6.94
C THR A 34 -10.49 -7.93 6.87
N ASP A 35 -9.97 -8.29 5.70
CA ASP A 35 -9.22 -9.53 5.54
C ASP A 35 -7.81 -9.38 6.16
N PRO A 36 -7.46 -10.23 7.15
CA PRO A 36 -6.19 -10.12 7.85
C PRO A 36 -4.98 -10.42 6.95
N TYR A 37 -5.14 -11.32 5.98
CA TYR A 37 -4.06 -11.66 5.05
C TYR A 37 -3.79 -10.51 4.08
N ILE A 38 -4.84 -9.88 3.55
CA ILE A 38 -4.69 -8.69 2.70
C ILE A 38 -4.01 -7.55 3.48
N ASN A 39 -4.35 -7.34 4.75
CA ASN A 39 -3.68 -6.34 5.58
C ASN A 39 -2.20 -6.67 5.83
N GLN A 40 -1.84 -7.94 6.01
CA GLN A 40 -0.45 -8.36 6.10
C GLN A 40 0.32 -8.04 4.80
N LEU A 41 -0.22 -8.41 3.63
CA LEU A 41 0.42 -8.15 2.34
C LEU A 41 0.64 -6.64 2.09
N ARG A 42 -0.33 -5.80 2.45
CA ARG A 42 -0.19 -4.34 2.36
C ARG A 42 0.98 -3.83 3.20
N ARG A 43 1.16 -4.37 4.41
CA ARG A 43 2.26 -4.03 5.30
C ARG A 43 3.61 -4.41 4.70
N GLN A 44 3.75 -5.67 4.25
CA GLN A 44 4.98 -6.16 3.62
C GLN A 44 5.38 -5.32 2.40
N ARG A 45 4.40 -4.91 1.59
CA ARG A 45 4.64 -4.02 0.44
C ARG A 45 5.12 -2.63 0.87
N LEU A 46 4.57 -2.07 1.94
CA LEU A 46 4.97 -0.76 2.46
C LEU A 46 6.35 -0.78 3.13
N GLU A 47 6.70 -1.90 3.76
CA GLU A 47 8.04 -2.16 4.32
C GLU A 47 9.07 -2.52 3.24
N GLY A 48 8.63 -2.76 1.99
CA GLY A 48 9.47 -3.09 0.85
C GLY A 48 9.93 -4.56 0.81
N GLU A 49 9.29 -5.43 1.60
CA GLU A 49 9.56 -6.87 1.61
C GLU A 49 9.07 -7.57 0.34
N ILE A 50 7.99 -7.05 -0.27
CA ILE A 50 7.42 -7.55 -1.52
C ILE A 50 7.18 -6.40 -2.51
N SER A 51 7.30 -6.70 -3.80
CA SER A 51 6.96 -5.79 -4.88
C SER A 51 5.44 -5.61 -5.03
N MET A 52 5.04 -4.60 -5.80
CA MET A 52 3.63 -4.37 -6.13
C MET A 52 3.03 -5.51 -6.98
N ASP A 53 3.84 -6.14 -7.82
CA ASP A 53 3.39 -7.25 -8.67
C ASP A 53 3.18 -8.52 -7.84
N GLU A 54 4.07 -8.81 -6.89
CA GLU A 54 3.91 -9.90 -5.93
C GLU A 54 2.68 -9.68 -5.04
N TYR A 55 2.49 -8.46 -4.53
CA TYR A 55 1.30 -8.10 -3.77
C TYR A 55 0.01 -8.40 -4.55
N GLN A 56 -0.07 -7.99 -5.82
CA GLN A 56 -1.25 -8.23 -6.65
C GLN A 56 -1.48 -9.72 -6.91
N CYS A 57 -0.42 -10.47 -7.26
CA CYS A 57 -0.52 -11.90 -7.51
C CYS A 57 -1.03 -12.65 -6.28
N LEU A 58 -0.46 -12.37 -5.10
CA LEU A 58 -0.87 -13.02 -3.84
C LEU A 58 -2.29 -12.61 -3.40
N ALA A 59 -2.65 -11.34 -3.54
CA ALA A 59 -3.98 -10.85 -3.19
C ALA A 59 -5.07 -11.46 -4.09
N VAL A 60 -4.86 -11.50 -5.42
CA VAL A 60 -5.80 -12.11 -6.37
C VAL A 60 -5.92 -13.61 -6.10
N ALA A 61 -4.81 -14.33 -5.94
CA ALA A 61 -4.84 -15.75 -5.64
C ALA A 61 -5.62 -16.07 -4.35
N HIS A 62 -5.51 -15.24 -3.31
CA HIS A 62 -6.27 -15.40 -2.07
C HIS A 62 -7.77 -15.12 -2.22
N ILE A 63 -8.13 -14.15 -3.06
CA ILE A 63 -9.54 -13.82 -3.33
C ILE A 63 -10.19 -14.92 -4.19
N ASP A 64 -9.50 -15.39 -5.23
CA ASP A 64 -10.02 -16.40 -6.16
C ASP A 64 -10.05 -17.82 -5.56
N ALA A 65 -9.27 -18.09 -4.52
CA ALA A 65 -9.26 -19.38 -3.82
C ALA A 65 -10.46 -19.59 -2.87
N LYS A 66 -11.40 -18.63 -2.77
CA LYS A 66 -12.60 -18.70 -1.93
C LYS A 66 -13.87 -18.90 -2.76
#